data_AF-A0A7X7J5C1-F1
#
_entry.id   AF-A0A7X7J5C1-F1
#
_cell.length_a   1.000
_cell.length_b   1.000
_cell.length_c   1.000
_cell.angle_alpha   90.00
_cell.angle_beta   90.00
_cell.angle_gamma   90.00
#
_symmetry.space_group_name_H-M   'P 1'
#
loop_
_entity.id
_entity.type
_entity.pdbx_description
1 polymer ?
#
loop_
_entity_poly.entity_id
_entity_poly.type
_entity_poly.pdbx_seq_one_letter_code
_entity_poly.pdbx_strand_id
1 'polypeptide(L)'
;MSKEFKKEIEKGISAICNEIGFKKKQYYFIKPIDKNITATLSFGMALHQQKGHIFVNVGVGVSHKDIEQLYTELTGIDKSIFKHTINEQIGNLMPNKIFKEWDFVENADNTCLFEDLLKSIQTYGFPYQEKMSHFDNLFVDTLNKKHHANIYKLLSILYYLKGEKTEGWKIVEDALGKEKERTKEYEFPTQPFNPMNNVSFGKEITEKEKQIIEQKYMKLFTPEIMKQANQSKKEYINANFIDSQYGRVSKEFLTFIERYEALPCN
;
A
#
# COMPACT_ATOMS: atom_id res chain seq x y z
N MET A 1 14.06 11.16 -19.53
CA MET A 1 12.79 10.57 -20.01
C MET A 1 12.29 11.44 -21.14
N SER A 2 12.10 10.88 -22.32
CA SER A 2 11.37 11.55 -23.39
C SER A 2 9.92 11.74 -22.93
N LYS A 3 9.47 12.99 -22.88
CA LYS A 3 8.09 13.31 -22.47
C LYS A 3 7.09 12.75 -23.49
N GLU A 4 7.55 12.64 -24.72
CA GLU A 4 6.84 12.11 -25.88
C GLU A 4 6.61 10.60 -25.72
N PHE A 5 7.65 9.84 -25.38
CA PHE A 5 7.52 8.39 -25.18
C PHE A 5 6.58 8.02 -24.03
N LYS A 6 6.67 8.71 -22.89
CA LYS A 6 5.73 8.50 -21.79
C LYS A 6 4.27 8.76 -22.22
N LYS A 7 4.02 9.83 -22.97
CA LYS A 7 2.67 10.17 -23.47
C LYS A 7 2.15 9.12 -24.46
N GLU A 8 3.01 8.53 -25.27
CA GLU A 8 2.66 7.43 -26.17
C GLU A 8 2.15 6.23 -25.37
N ILE A 9 2.88 5.80 -24.35
CA ILE A 9 2.46 4.70 -23.47
C ILE A 9 1.15 5.04 -22.76
N GLU A 10 1.01 6.24 -22.20
CA GLU A 10 -0.22 6.69 -21.55
C GLU A 10 -1.43 6.68 -22.52
N LYS A 11 -1.20 7.03 -23.79
CA LYS A 11 -2.24 6.99 -24.84
C LYS A 11 -2.61 5.55 -25.19
N GLY A 12 -1.63 4.66 -25.33
CA GLY A 12 -1.86 3.23 -25.57
C GLY A 12 -2.64 2.58 -24.43
N ILE A 13 -2.23 2.80 -23.18
CA ILE A 13 -2.95 2.36 -21.98
C ILE A 13 -4.38 2.89 -21.96
N SER A 14 -4.58 4.17 -22.29
CA SER A 14 -5.91 4.76 -22.33
C SER A 14 -6.78 4.14 -23.42
N ALA A 15 -6.20 3.83 -24.59
CA ALA A 15 -6.92 3.19 -25.69
C ALA A 15 -7.42 1.79 -25.29
N ILE A 16 -6.53 0.93 -24.76
CA ILE A 16 -6.91 -0.41 -24.32
C ILE A 16 -7.95 -0.36 -23.20
N CYS A 17 -7.82 0.54 -22.22
CA CYS A 17 -8.80 0.66 -21.13
C CYS A 17 -10.17 1.08 -21.65
N ASN A 18 -10.21 2.05 -22.58
CA ASN A 18 -11.46 2.48 -23.19
C ASN A 18 -12.12 1.34 -23.98
N GLU A 19 -11.35 0.53 -24.70
CA GLU A 19 -11.83 -0.65 -25.45
C GLU A 19 -12.57 -1.63 -24.54
N ILE A 20 -12.06 -1.89 -23.33
CA ILE A 20 -12.70 -2.78 -22.36
C ILE A 20 -13.74 -2.10 -21.45
N GLY A 21 -14.11 -0.86 -21.77
CA GLY A 21 -15.17 -0.11 -21.10
C GLY A 21 -14.77 0.58 -19.80
N PHE A 22 -13.47 0.68 -19.52
CA PHE A 22 -12.95 1.47 -18.41
C PHE A 22 -12.76 2.93 -18.82
N LYS A 23 -13.11 3.86 -17.94
CA LYS A 23 -12.95 5.31 -18.16
C LYS A 23 -11.89 5.87 -17.24
N LYS A 24 -11.05 6.77 -17.76
CA LYS A 24 -10.00 7.42 -16.97
C LYS A 24 -10.60 8.30 -15.86
N LYS A 25 -10.08 8.16 -14.65
CA LYS A 25 -10.40 8.94 -13.45
C LYS A 25 -9.10 9.36 -12.77
N GLN A 26 -8.69 10.61 -12.97
CA GLN A 26 -7.41 11.15 -12.47
C GLN A 26 -6.22 10.21 -12.81
N TYR A 27 -5.78 9.40 -11.84
CA TYR A 27 -4.60 8.53 -11.91
C TYR A 27 -4.90 7.05 -12.22
N TYR A 28 -6.17 6.66 -12.29
CA TYR A 28 -6.60 5.29 -12.51
C TYR A 28 -7.76 5.24 -13.51
N PHE A 29 -8.25 4.04 -13.79
CA PHE A 29 -9.40 3.82 -14.65
C PHE A 29 -10.48 3.07 -13.89
N ILE A 30 -11.75 3.40 -14.19
CA ILE A 30 -12.91 2.84 -13.50
C ILE A 30 -13.93 2.26 -14.48
N LYS A 31 -14.58 1.19 -14.05
CA LYS A 31 -15.74 0.60 -14.72
C LYS A 31 -16.77 0.21 -13.66
N PRO A 32 -17.98 0.79 -13.67
CA PRO A 32 -19.05 0.36 -12.76
C PRO A 32 -19.34 -1.13 -12.97
N ILE A 33 -19.40 -1.90 -11.88
CA ILE A 33 -19.92 -3.28 -11.88
C ILE A 33 -21.41 -3.21 -11.52
N ASP A 34 -21.75 -2.47 -10.45
CA ASP A 34 -23.12 -2.18 -10.04
C ASP A 34 -23.24 -0.74 -9.46
N LYS A 35 -24.33 -0.45 -8.74
CA LYS A 35 -24.59 0.87 -8.13
C LYS A 35 -23.57 1.26 -7.04
N ASN A 36 -23.04 0.29 -6.31
CA ASN A 36 -22.16 0.48 -5.14
C ASN A 36 -20.73 -0.02 -5.39
N ILE A 37 -20.49 -0.75 -6.48
CA ILE A 37 -19.25 -1.44 -6.76
C ILE A 37 -18.66 -0.94 -8.07
N THR A 38 -17.37 -0.58 -8.02
CA THR A 38 -16.61 -0.13 -9.18
C THR A 38 -15.33 -0.93 -9.32
N ALA A 39 -15.12 -1.53 -10.49
CA ALA A 39 -13.83 -2.10 -10.88
C ALA A 39 -12.82 -0.98 -11.14
N THR A 40 -11.57 -1.20 -10.77
CA THR A 40 -10.48 -0.24 -10.94
C THR A 40 -9.25 -0.88 -11.58
N LEU A 41 -8.57 -0.11 -12.42
CA LEU A 41 -7.24 -0.42 -12.97
C LEU A 41 -6.30 0.76 -12.71
N SER A 42 -5.14 0.51 -12.14
CA SER A 42 -4.09 1.51 -11.92
C SER A 42 -2.80 1.08 -12.60
N PHE A 43 -2.03 2.03 -13.14
CA PHE A 43 -0.80 1.74 -13.86
C PHE A 43 0.37 2.46 -13.20
N GLY A 44 1.32 1.68 -12.68
CA GLY A 44 2.60 2.21 -12.20
C GLY A 44 3.61 2.26 -13.34
N MET A 45 4.39 3.33 -13.41
CA MET A 45 5.48 3.48 -14.39
C MET A 45 6.81 3.67 -13.66
N ALA A 46 7.77 2.78 -13.92
CA ALA A 46 9.11 2.83 -13.37
C ALA A 46 10.15 2.94 -14.49
N LEU A 47 11.30 3.53 -14.19
CA LEU A 47 12.42 3.65 -15.13
C LEU A 47 13.54 2.66 -14.86
N HIS A 48 13.67 2.18 -13.62
CA HIS A 48 14.78 1.34 -13.15
C HIS A 48 16.18 1.82 -13.57
N GLN A 49 16.35 3.14 -13.74
CA GLN A 49 17.57 3.80 -14.24
C GLN A 49 18.02 3.31 -15.64
N GLN A 50 17.16 2.64 -16.40
CA GLN A 50 17.44 2.14 -17.73
C GLN A 50 16.97 3.15 -18.79
N LYS A 51 17.94 3.78 -19.48
CA LYS A 51 17.65 4.83 -20.45
C LYS A 51 16.89 4.28 -21.65
N GLY A 52 15.80 4.94 -22.03
CA GLY A 52 14.95 4.52 -23.16
C GLY A 52 13.91 3.45 -22.81
N HIS A 53 13.81 3.05 -21.53
CA HIS A 53 12.87 2.05 -21.08
C HIS A 53 11.84 2.64 -20.11
N ILE A 54 10.60 2.16 -20.17
CA ILE A 54 9.54 2.43 -19.19
C ILE A 54 8.88 1.09 -18.85
N PHE A 55 9.01 0.70 -17.59
CA PHE A 55 8.40 -0.50 -17.05
C PHE A 55 7.01 -0.16 -16.51
N VAL A 56 5.99 -0.83 -17.03
CA VAL A 56 4.60 -0.63 -16.62
C VAL A 56 4.14 -1.82 -15.81
N ASN A 57 3.61 -1.59 -14.61
CA ASN A 57 2.86 -2.60 -13.85
C ASN A 57 1.37 -2.24 -13.80
N VAL A 58 0.52 -3.24 -13.58
CA VAL A 58 -0.93 -3.08 -13.47
C VAL A 58 -1.40 -3.52 -12.09
N GLY A 59 -2.09 -2.62 -11.39
CA GLY A 59 -2.91 -2.91 -10.22
C GLY A 59 -4.37 -3.11 -10.64
N VAL A 60 -4.97 -4.18 -10.15
CA VAL A 60 -6.36 -4.54 -10.39
C VAL A 60 -7.09 -4.52 -9.06
N GLY A 61 -8.15 -3.71 -8.94
CA GLY A 61 -8.88 -3.57 -7.69
C GLY A 61 -10.38 -3.40 -7.84
N VAL A 62 -11.06 -3.41 -6.71
CA VAL A 62 -12.50 -3.15 -6.57
C VAL A 62 -12.73 -2.12 -5.48
N SER A 63 -13.65 -1.20 -5.72
CA SER A 63 -14.15 -0.22 -4.75
C SER A 63 -15.57 -0.58 -4.36
N HIS A 64 -15.79 -0.79 -3.07
CA HIS A 64 -17.11 -0.90 -2.45
C HIS A 64 -17.42 0.43 -1.78
N LYS A 65 -18.42 1.14 -2.31
CA LYS A 65 -18.71 2.53 -1.94
C LYS A 65 -19.05 2.70 -0.46
N ASP A 66 -19.83 1.77 0.08
CA ASP A 66 -20.23 1.69 1.49
C ASP A 66 -19.02 1.44 2.41
N ILE A 67 -18.15 0.50 2.06
CA ILE A 67 -16.92 0.22 2.79
C ILE A 67 -15.98 1.44 2.75
N GLU A 68 -15.76 2.04 1.59
CA GLU A 68 -14.91 3.23 1.49
C GLU A 68 -15.48 4.43 2.24
N GLN A 69 -16.81 4.61 2.23
CA GLN A 69 -17.46 5.67 3.00
C GLN A 69 -17.21 5.46 4.50
N LEU A 70 -17.48 4.26 5.02
CA LEU A 70 -17.26 3.96 6.43
C LEU A 70 -15.77 4.04 6.80
N TYR A 71 -14.88 3.62 5.91
CA TYR A 71 -13.44 3.79 6.11
C TYR A 71 -13.07 5.27 6.29
N THR A 72 -13.56 6.16 5.42
CA THR A 72 -13.30 7.60 5.54
C THR A 72 -13.92 8.19 6.81
N GLU A 73 -15.14 7.79 7.16
CA GLU A 73 -15.80 8.22 8.41
C GLU A 73 -14.98 7.82 9.64
N LEU A 74 -14.48 6.58 9.69
CA LEU A 74 -13.72 6.07 10.84
C LEU A 74 -12.29 6.60 10.91
N THR A 75 -11.64 6.82 9.78
CA THR A 75 -10.22 7.22 9.77
C THR A 75 -10.00 8.72 9.59
N GLY A 76 -11.00 9.45 9.09
CA GLY A 76 -10.84 10.82 8.62
C GLY A 76 -9.98 10.96 7.35
N ILE A 77 -9.54 9.84 6.75
CA ILE A 77 -8.70 9.85 5.56
C ILE A 77 -9.61 9.92 4.33
N ASP A 78 -9.52 11.04 3.60
CA ASP A 78 -10.13 11.14 2.28
C ASP A 78 -9.30 10.34 1.26
N LYS A 79 -9.86 9.21 0.83
CA LYS A 79 -9.30 8.37 -0.23
C LYS A 79 -9.71 8.82 -1.64
N SER A 80 -10.21 10.04 -1.83
CA SER A 80 -10.65 10.56 -3.15
C SER A 80 -9.67 10.31 -4.29
N ILE A 81 -8.36 10.24 -3.99
CA ILE A 81 -7.28 9.99 -4.94
C ILE A 81 -7.12 8.49 -5.28
N PHE A 82 -7.41 7.56 -4.35
CA PHE A 82 -7.31 6.11 -4.55
C PHE A 82 -8.41 5.35 -3.77
N LYS A 83 -9.61 5.26 -4.35
CA LYS A 83 -10.72 4.48 -3.78
C LYS A 83 -10.69 3.05 -4.30
N HIS A 84 -9.79 2.22 -3.83
CA HIS A 84 -9.96 0.78 -3.92
C HIS A 84 -10.07 0.20 -2.51
N THR A 85 -11.10 -0.61 -2.31
CA THR A 85 -11.28 -1.40 -1.08
C THR A 85 -10.26 -2.51 -1.01
N ILE A 86 -9.99 -3.11 -2.16
CA ILE A 86 -8.92 -4.07 -2.35
C ILE A 86 -8.26 -3.87 -3.72
N ASN A 87 -6.96 -4.08 -3.78
CA ASN A 87 -6.18 -4.01 -5.01
C ASN A 87 -5.04 -5.01 -4.94
N GLU A 88 -4.74 -5.64 -6.08
CA GLU A 88 -3.69 -6.62 -6.22
C GLU A 88 -2.86 -6.33 -7.48
N GLN A 89 -1.56 -6.62 -7.42
CA GLN A 89 -0.72 -6.51 -8.60
C GLN A 89 -1.01 -7.70 -9.53
N ILE A 90 -1.25 -7.44 -10.82
CA ILE A 90 -1.79 -8.45 -11.73
C ILE A 90 -0.94 -9.72 -11.83
N GLY A 91 0.38 -9.61 -11.70
CA GLY A 91 1.31 -10.74 -11.69
C GLY A 91 1.11 -11.68 -10.50
N ASN A 92 0.63 -11.18 -9.36
CA ASN A 92 0.25 -12.01 -8.21
C ASN A 92 -1.03 -12.81 -8.47
N LEU A 93 -1.85 -12.40 -9.45
CA LEU A 93 -3.06 -13.12 -9.89
C LEU A 93 -2.77 -14.16 -10.97
N MET A 94 -1.61 -14.09 -11.61
CA MET A 94 -1.17 -15.06 -12.62
C MET A 94 -0.72 -16.39 -11.97
N PRO A 95 -0.65 -17.50 -12.72
CA PRO A 95 -0.31 -18.82 -12.17
C PRO A 95 1.01 -18.85 -11.39
N ASN A 96 2.00 -18.08 -11.83
CA ASN A 96 3.32 -18.03 -11.20
C ASN A 96 3.33 -17.19 -9.91
N LYS A 97 2.34 -16.31 -9.72
CA LYS A 97 2.20 -15.40 -8.56
C LYS A 97 3.44 -14.54 -8.31
N ILE A 98 4.02 -14.01 -9.38
CA ILE A 98 5.21 -13.17 -9.32
C ILE A 98 4.84 -11.80 -9.89
N PHE A 99 5.35 -10.77 -9.23
CA PHE A 99 5.26 -9.39 -9.72
C PHE A 99 5.65 -9.29 -11.20
N LYS A 100 4.78 -8.67 -12.00
CA LYS A 100 4.97 -8.53 -13.46
C LYS A 100 5.02 -7.08 -13.90
N GLU A 101 6.02 -6.74 -14.70
CA GLU A 101 6.13 -5.48 -15.44
C GLU A 101 6.29 -5.74 -16.94
N TRP A 102 5.75 -4.84 -17.76
CA TRP A 102 5.95 -4.79 -19.21
C TRP A 102 7.01 -3.74 -19.51
N ASP A 103 8.10 -4.13 -20.17
CA ASP A 103 9.22 -3.26 -20.49
C ASP A 103 9.02 -2.62 -21.87
N PHE A 104 8.51 -1.37 -21.89
CA PHE A 104 8.34 -0.60 -23.12
C PHE A 104 9.65 0.07 -23.50
N VAL A 105 10.03 -0.06 -24.78
CA VAL A 105 11.30 0.49 -25.30
C VAL A 105 11.04 1.63 -26.28
N GLU A 106 11.74 2.74 -26.08
CA GLU A 106 11.63 3.95 -26.91
C GLU A 106 12.13 3.66 -28.33
N ASN A 107 11.37 4.11 -29.35
CA ASN A 107 11.62 3.85 -30.76
C ASN A 107 11.56 2.36 -31.18
N ALA A 108 10.96 1.49 -30.36
CA ALA A 108 10.65 0.12 -30.74
C ALA A 108 9.16 -0.07 -31.00
N ASP A 109 8.80 -1.14 -31.73
CA ASP A 109 7.41 -1.57 -31.81
C ASP A 109 7.00 -2.28 -30.51
N ASN A 110 6.11 -1.64 -29.75
CA ASN A 110 5.61 -2.13 -28.47
C ASN A 110 4.19 -2.75 -28.57
N THR A 111 3.68 -2.98 -29.78
CA THR A 111 2.29 -3.43 -30.00
C THR A 111 1.97 -4.73 -29.24
N CYS A 112 2.87 -5.71 -29.28
CA CYS A 112 2.68 -6.99 -28.58
C CYS A 112 2.62 -6.83 -27.05
N LEU A 113 3.25 -5.80 -26.47
CA LEU A 113 3.18 -5.53 -25.04
C LEU A 113 1.81 -5.00 -24.63
N PHE A 114 1.19 -4.14 -25.44
CA PHE A 114 -0.18 -3.70 -25.21
C PHE A 114 -1.18 -4.85 -25.32
N GLU A 115 -1.01 -5.72 -26.32
CA GLU A 115 -1.86 -6.91 -26.50
C GLU A 115 -1.73 -7.90 -25.33
N ASP A 116 -0.50 -8.20 -24.87
CA ASP A 116 -0.28 -9.09 -23.73
C ASP A 116 -0.81 -8.48 -22.42
N LEU A 117 -0.64 -7.18 -22.23
CA LEU A 117 -1.18 -6.45 -21.08
C LEU A 117 -2.71 -6.52 -21.08
N LEU A 118 -3.37 -6.22 -22.20
CA LEU A 118 -4.83 -6.31 -22.35
C LEU A 118 -5.32 -7.75 -22.09
N LYS A 119 -4.68 -8.74 -22.70
CA LYS A 119 -5.01 -10.15 -22.50
C LYS A 119 -4.85 -10.56 -21.04
N SER A 120 -3.81 -10.08 -20.36
CA SER A 120 -3.57 -10.35 -18.95
C SER A 120 -4.69 -9.76 -18.07
N ILE A 121 -5.12 -8.53 -18.35
CA ILE A 121 -6.26 -7.90 -17.65
C ILE A 121 -7.53 -8.71 -17.84
N GLN A 122 -7.85 -9.11 -19.07
CA GLN A 122 -9.05 -9.90 -19.36
C GLN A 122 -9.01 -11.29 -18.70
N THR A 123 -7.84 -11.94 -18.73
CA THR A 123 -7.67 -13.32 -18.25
C THR A 123 -7.60 -13.40 -16.72
N TYR A 124 -6.95 -12.46 -16.05
CA TYR A 124 -6.69 -12.53 -14.61
C TYR A 124 -7.31 -11.38 -13.83
N GLY A 125 -7.35 -10.19 -14.41
CA GLY A 125 -7.91 -9.01 -13.77
C GLY A 125 -9.43 -9.07 -13.62
N PHE A 126 -10.16 -9.37 -14.68
CA PHE A 126 -11.63 -9.43 -14.62
C PHE A 126 -12.16 -10.52 -13.68
N PRO A 127 -11.66 -11.77 -13.71
CA PRO A 127 -12.11 -12.77 -12.74
C PRO A 127 -11.83 -12.37 -11.29
N TYR A 128 -10.71 -11.69 -11.04
CA TYR A 128 -10.42 -11.16 -9.71
C TYR A 128 -11.40 -10.06 -9.29
N GLN A 129 -11.70 -9.11 -10.18
CA GLN A 129 -12.68 -8.04 -9.91
C GLN A 129 -14.07 -8.59 -9.67
N GLU A 130 -14.52 -9.55 -10.47
CA GLU A 130 -15.80 -10.25 -10.27
C GLU A 130 -15.82 -10.93 -8.90
N LYS A 131 -14.79 -11.74 -8.59
CA LYS A 131 -14.68 -12.43 -7.31
C LYS A 131 -14.74 -11.46 -6.13
N MET A 132 -13.98 -10.37 -6.17
CA MET A 132 -13.88 -9.37 -5.09
C MET A 132 -15.07 -8.40 -5.05
N SER A 133 -15.95 -8.40 -6.05
CA SER A 133 -17.23 -7.70 -5.99
C SER A 133 -18.20 -8.36 -5.02
N HIS A 134 -18.01 -9.64 -4.69
CA HIS A 134 -18.84 -10.31 -3.71
C HIS A 134 -18.28 -10.14 -2.30
N PHE A 135 -19.13 -9.67 -1.39
CA PHE A 135 -18.75 -9.36 0.00
C PHE A 135 -18.10 -10.55 0.72
N ASP A 136 -18.67 -11.75 0.64
CA ASP A 136 -18.13 -12.94 1.32
C ASP A 136 -16.72 -13.30 0.84
N ASN A 137 -16.47 -13.17 -0.47
CA ASN A 137 -15.15 -13.42 -1.04
C ASN A 137 -14.14 -12.36 -0.59
N LEU A 138 -14.54 -11.09 -0.57
CA LEU A 138 -13.72 -9.99 -0.06
C LEU A 138 -13.38 -10.21 1.43
N PHE A 139 -14.37 -10.63 2.21
CA PHE A 139 -14.21 -10.94 3.63
C PHE A 139 -13.18 -12.05 3.84
N VAL A 140 -13.35 -13.19 3.17
CA VAL A 140 -12.43 -14.33 3.28
C VAL A 140 -11.02 -13.96 2.82
N ASP A 141 -10.87 -13.23 1.72
CA ASP A 141 -9.55 -12.78 1.24
C ASP A 141 -8.87 -11.85 2.24
N THR A 142 -9.62 -10.89 2.80
CA THR A 142 -9.14 -9.94 3.81
C THR A 142 -8.72 -10.67 5.09
N LEU A 143 -9.50 -11.66 5.53
CA LEU A 143 -9.20 -12.49 6.69
C LEU A 143 -7.90 -13.29 6.51
N ASN A 144 -7.67 -13.84 5.32
CA ASN A 144 -6.42 -14.54 5.00
C ASN A 144 -5.21 -13.61 4.99
N LYS A 145 -5.42 -12.30 4.80
CA LYS A 145 -4.40 -11.25 4.81
C LYS A 145 -4.28 -10.54 6.17
N LYS A 146 -4.91 -11.04 7.25
CA LYS A 146 -4.96 -10.36 8.57
C LYS A 146 -3.61 -9.97 9.19
N HIS A 147 -2.52 -10.55 8.72
CA HIS A 147 -1.17 -10.25 9.18
C HIS A 147 -0.52 -9.04 8.48
N HIS A 148 -1.10 -8.55 7.38
CA HIS A 148 -0.60 -7.36 6.68
C HIS A 148 -0.91 -6.08 7.48
N ALA A 149 -0.01 -5.10 7.40
CA ALA A 149 -0.21 -3.81 8.06
C ALA A 149 -1.49 -3.12 7.56
N ASN A 150 -2.19 -2.43 8.46
CA ASN A 150 -3.42 -1.66 8.19
C ASN A 150 -4.66 -2.47 7.73
N ILE A 151 -4.55 -3.79 7.54
CA ILE A 151 -5.68 -4.64 7.17
C ILE A 151 -6.75 -4.69 8.26
N TYR A 152 -6.37 -4.46 9.52
CA TYR A 152 -7.29 -4.46 10.67
C TYR A 152 -8.42 -3.44 10.51
N LYS A 153 -8.18 -2.29 9.87
CA LYS A 153 -9.21 -1.27 9.60
C LYS A 153 -10.28 -1.80 8.66
N LEU A 154 -9.85 -2.40 7.55
CA LEU A 154 -10.76 -2.98 6.57
C LEU A 154 -11.50 -4.18 7.19
N LEU A 155 -10.79 -5.09 7.83
CA LEU A 155 -11.38 -6.30 8.39
C LEU A 155 -12.42 -5.99 9.48
N SER A 156 -12.13 -5.03 10.38
CA SER A 156 -13.11 -4.59 11.39
C SER A 156 -14.35 -3.94 10.77
N ILE A 157 -14.20 -3.13 9.72
CA ILE A 157 -15.32 -2.61 8.93
C ILE A 157 -16.16 -3.74 8.32
N LEU A 158 -15.51 -4.76 7.75
CA LEU A 158 -16.22 -5.90 7.17
C LEU A 158 -16.99 -6.70 8.23
N TYR A 159 -16.40 -6.95 9.40
CA TYR A 159 -17.11 -7.56 10.53
C TYR A 159 -18.33 -6.73 10.96
N TYR A 160 -18.17 -5.41 11.06
CA TYR A 160 -19.27 -4.50 11.40
C TYR A 160 -20.42 -4.56 10.39
N LEU A 161 -20.12 -4.54 9.09
CA LEU A 161 -21.12 -4.63 8.02
C LEU A 161 -21.82 -5.98 7.98
N LYS A 162 -21.19 -7.03 8.50
CA LYS A 162 -21.79 -8.37 8.67
C LYS A 162 -22.70 -8.47 9.92
N GLY A 163 -22.76 -7.43 10.75
CA GLY A 163 -23.46 -7.46 12.04
C GLY A 163 -22.64 -8.09 13.18
N GLU A 164 -21.36 -8.34 12.96
CA GLU A 164 -20.45 -9.01 13.91
C GLU A 164 -19.50 -7.99 14.57
N LYS A 165 -20.02 -6.84 15.04
CA LYS A 165 -19.21 -5.73 15.59
C LYS A 165 -18.23 -6.19 16.68
N THR A 166 -18.66 -7.11 17.55
CA THR A 166 -17.84 -7.68 18.63
C THR A 166 -16.62 -8.44 18.10
N GLU A 167 -16.76 -9.20 17.01
CA GLU A 167 -15.62 -9.87 16.38
C GLU A 167 -14.70 -8.85 15.71
N GLY A 168 -15.26 -7.82 15.07
CA GLY A 168 -14.48 -6.72 14.51
C GLY A 168 -13.70 -5.96 15.59
N TRP A 169 -14.24 -5.80 16.80
CA TRP A 169 -13.54 -5.17 17.92
C TRP A 169 -12.31 -5.97 18.36
N LYS A 170 -12.41 -7.31 18.41
CA LYS A 170 -11.24 -8.16 18.73
C LYS A 170 -10.08 -7.96 17.76
N ILE A 171 -10.38 -7.68 16.48
CA ILE A 171 -9.35 -7.34 15.48
C ILE A 171 -8.67 -6.01 15.80
N VAL A 172 -9.43 -5.02 16.28
CA VAL A 172 -8.90 -3.72 16.71
C VAL A 172 -8.04 -3.88 17.97
N GLU A 173 -8.46 -4.70 18.93
CA GLU A 173 -7.71 -5.00 20.16
C GLU A 173 -6.37 -5.69 19.86
N ASP A 174 -6.34 -6.66 18.95
CA ASP A 174 -5.10 -7.30 18.50
C ASP A 174 -4.15 -6.28 17.83
N ALA A 175 -4.68 -5.39 16.99
CA ALA A 175 -3.89 -4.31 16.39
C ALA A 175 -3.36 -3.33 17.44
N LEU A 176 -4.16 -2.99 18.45
CA LEU A 176 -3.77 -2.13 19.56
C LEU A 176 -2.63 -2.75 20.38
N GLY A 177 -2.69 -4.06 20.63
CA GLY A 177 -1.60 -4.79 21.30
C GLY A 177 -0.28 -4.64 20.56
N LYS A 178 -0.28 -4.84 19.23
CA LYS A 178 0.90 -4.69 18.37
C LYS A 178 1.41 -3.25 18.29
N GLU A 179 0.51 -2.26 18.28
CA GLU A 179 0.89 -0.85 18.27
C GLU A 179 1.57 -0.44 19.58
N LYS A 180 1.06 -0.91 20.72
CA LYS A 180 1.70 -0.72 22.04
C LYS A 180 3.09 -1.35 22.12
N GLU A 181 3.29 -2.53 21.55
CA GLU A 181 4.61 -3.16 21.49
C GLU A 181 5.58 -2.32 20.67
N ARG A 182 5.15 -1.81 19.52
CA ARG A 182 5.95 -0.89 18.71
C ARG A 182 6.27 0.42 19.44
N THR A 183 5.31 1.02 20.16
CA THR A 183 5.58 2.27 20.89
C THR A 183 6.56 2.09 22.05
N LYS A 184 6.61 0.91 22.69
CA LYS A 184 7.68 0.55 23.64
C LYS A 184 9.07 0.50 22.99
N GLU A 185 9.18 0.03 21.74
CA GLU A 185 10.42 0.11 20.95
C GLU A 185 10.81 1.56 20.60
N TYR A 186 9.89 2.52 20.67
CA TYR A 186 10.20 3.96 20.53
C TYR A 186 10.53 4.64 21.86
N GLU A 187 10.08 4.09 22.98
CA GLU A 187 10.45 4.54 24.33
C GLU A 187 11.90 4.15 24.72
N PHE A 188 12.56 3.29 23.92
CA PHE A 188 14.02 3.16 23.87
C PHE A 188 14.53 3.49 22.44
N PRO A 189 15.36 4.53 22.28
CA PRO A 189 16.69 4.42 22.86
C PRO A 189 17.18 5.73 23.49
N THR A 190 17.51 5.68 24.79
CA THR A 190 18.62 6.49 25.32
C THR A 190 19.97 6.06 24.73
N GLN A 191 20.01 4.99 23.94
CA GLN A 191 21.16 4.68 23.12
C GLN A 191 21.26 5.66 21.94
N PRO A 192 22.41 6.31 21.74
CA PRO A 192 22.64 7.17 20.59
C PRO A 192 22.37 6.38 19.29
N PHE A 193 21.86 7.07 18.26
CA PHE A 193 21.73 6.52 16.91
C PHE A 193 23.03 5.76 16.57
N ASN A 194 22.93 4.44 16.35
CA ASN A 194 24.07 3.66 15.91
C ASN A 194 23.87 3.34 14.42
N PRO A 195 24.59 4.02 13.51
CA PRO A 195 24.45 3.81 12.08
C PRO A 195 24.73 2.36 11.65
N MET A 196 25.44 1.60 12.49
CA MET A 196 25.83 0.21 12.25
C MET A 196 24.66 -0.78 12.27
N ASN A 197 23.59 -0.48 13.01
CA ASN A 197 22.43 -1.36 13.10
C ASN A 197 21.61 -1.43 11.80
N ASN A 198 21.87 -0.50 10.86
CA ASN A 198 21.17 -0.41 9.57
C ASN A 198 22.04 -0.86 8.38
N VAL A 199 23.26 -1.34 8.62
CA VAL A 199 24.13 -1.83 7.54
C VAL A 199 23.89 -3.33 7.33
N SER A 200 23.05 -3.67 6.35
CA SER A 200 22.91 -5.05 5.89
C SER A 200 24.03 -5.38 4.89
N PHE A 201 25.01 -6.17 5.30
CA PHE A 201 26.04 -6.67 4.38
C PHE A 201 25.48 -7.85 3.59
N GLY A 202 25.11 -7.62 2.33
CA GLY A 202 24.53 -8.64 1.45
C GLY A 202 25.50 -9.73 0.97
N LYS A 203 26.75 -9.73 1.44
CA LYS A 203 27.80 -10.74 1.18
C LYS A 203 28.70 -10.86 2.42
N GLU A 204 29.33 -12.02 2.61
CA GLU A 204 30.44 -12.18 3.56
C GLU A 204 31.57 -11.20 3.18
N ILE A 205 31.63 -10.07 3.88
CA ILE A 205 32.73 -9.12 3.79
C ILE A 205 33.80 -9.51 4.81
N THR A 206 35.05 -9.22 4.49
CA THR A 206 36.16 -9.43 5.43
C THR A 206 36.09 -8.43 6.59
N GLU A 207 36.64 -8.78 7.75
CA GLU A 207 36.69 -7.91 8.93
C GLU A 207 37.38 -6.56 8.64
N LYS A 208 38.34 -6.55 7.70
CA LYS A 208 39.04 -5.35 7.25
C LYS A 208 38.15 -4.43 6.41
N GLU A 209 37.33 -4.99 5.52
CA GLU A 209 36.34 -4.24 4.74
C GLU A 209 35.24 -3.68 5.64
N LYS A 210 34.83 -4.44 6.64
CA LYS A 210 33.92 -3.98 7.70
C LYS A 210 34.49 -2.73 8.36
N GLN A 211 35.69 -2.80 8.94
CA GLN A 211 36.34 -1.64 9.58
C GLN A 211 36.46 -0.40 8.68
N ILE A 212 36.74 -0.58 7.39
CA ILE A 212 36.80 0.53 6.42
C ILE A 212 35.42 1.15 6.20
N ILE A 213 34.39 0.32 6.04
CA ILE A 213 33.01 0.76 5.89
C ILE A 213 32.57 1.49 7.16
N GLU A 214 32.85 0.94 8.34
CA GLU A 214 32.56 1.55 9.64
C GLU A 214 33.20 2.94 9.76
N GLN A 215 34.49 3.08 9.47
CA GLN A 215 35.18 4.37 9.52
C GLN A 215 34.61 5.38 8.52
N LYS A 216 34.22 4.94 7.33
CA LYS A 216 33.64 5.80 6.30
C LYS A 216 32.21 6.22 6.66
N TYR A 217 31.42 5.32 7.23
CA TYR A 217 30.06 5.57 7.69
C TYR A 217 30.06 6.51 8.90
N MET A 218 30.95 6.29 9.89
CA MET A 218 31.05 7.16 11.07
C MET A 218 31.49 8.59 10.74
N LYS A 219 32.25 8.80 9.65
CA LYS A 219 32.56 10.15 9.15
C LYS A 219 31.36 10.88 8.55
N LEU A 220 30.32 10.15 8.10
CA LEU A 220 29.09 10.71 7.54
C LEU A 220 28.06 11.08 8.62
N PHE A 221 28.17 10.50 9.83
CA PHE A 221 27.27 10.74 10.95
C PHE A 221 28.00 11.45 12.09
N THR A 222 28.27 12.76 11.90
CA THR A 222 28.83 13.59 12.97
C THR A 222 27.89 13.60 14.19
N PRO A 223 28.40 13.87 15.40
CA PRO A 223 27.56 14.00 16.60
C PRO A 223 26.39 15.00 16.43
N GLU A 224 26.58 16.04 15.62
CA GLU A 224 25.57 17.03 15.27
C GLU A 224 24.45 16.45 14.40
N ILE A 225 24.79 15.67 13.37
CA ILE A 225 23.81 14.96 12.52
C ILE A 225 23.02 13.96 13.36
N MET A 226 23.68 13.23 14.27
CA MET A 226 22.99 12.29 15.17
C MET A 226 22.04 13.00 16.13
N LYS A 227 22.45 14.16 16.67
CA LYS A 227 21.60 15.00 17.53
C LYS A 227 20.38 15.52 16.78
N GLN A 228 20.55 15.99 15.55
CA GLN A 228 19.47 16.46 14.69
C GLN A 228 18.49 15.32 14.34
N ALA A 229 18.99 14.14 14.01
CA ALA A 229 18.17 12.96 13.74
C ALA A 229 17.33 12.55 14.97
N ASN A 230 17.94 12.55 16.16
CA ASN A 230 17.24 12.24 17.40
C ASN A 230 16.19 13.29 17.77
N GLN A 231 16.49 14.58 17.57
CA GLN A 231 15.53 15.66 17.79
C GLN A 231 14.34 15.55 16.84
N SER A 232 14.60 15.32 15.54
CA SER A 232 13.56 15.12 14.52
C SER A 232 12.69 13.89 14.84
N LYS A 233 13.29 12.80 15.31
CA LYS A 233 12.57 11.60 15.77
C LYS A 233 11.65 11.91 16.96
N LYS A 234 12.14 12.67 17.95
CA LYS A 234 11.36 13.07 19.13
C LYS A 234 10.20 13.98 18.76
N GLU A 235 10.42 14.96 17.89
CA GLU A 235 9.39 15.86 17.37
C GLU A 235 8.32 15.08 16.60
N TYR A 236 8.72 14.14 15.73
CA TYR A 236 7.80 13.25 15.03
C TYR A 236 6.94 12.42 15.99
N ILE A 237 7.54 11.82 17.01
CA ILE A 237 6.80 11.01 17.99
C ILE A 237 5.79 11.89 18.74
N ASN A 238 6.20 13.07 19.22
CA ASN A 238 5.30 13.97 19.96
C ASN A 238 4.19 14.56 19.07
N ALA A 239 4.46 14.77 17.79
CA ALA A 239 3.47 15.26 16.84
C ALA A 239 2.40 14.21 16.52
N ASN A 240 2.77 12.93 16.46
CA ASN A 240 1.92 11.86 15.91
C ASN A 240 1.38 10.86 16.95
N PHE A 241 1.94 10.80 18.15
CA PHE A 241 1.50 9.90 19.22
C PHE A 241 0.91 10.68 20.40
N ILE A 242 -0.02 10.04 21.09
CA ILE A 242 -0.72 10.60 22.26
C ILE A 242 -0.91 9.51 23.31
N ASP A 243 -0.85 9.91 24.58
CA ASP A 243 -1.21 9.05 25.70
C ASP A 243 -2.73 9.07 25.86
N SER A 244 -3.33 7.89 25.91
CA SER A 244 -4.78 7.69 26.00
C SER A 244 -5.13 6.64 27.06
N GLN A 245 -6.43 6.36 27.26
CA GLN A 245 -6.87 5.21 28.06
C GLN A 245 -6.38 3.86 27.50
N TYR A 246 -6.00 3.84 26.22
CA TYR A 246 -5.38 2.69 25.57
C TYR A 246 -3.84 2.78 25.57
N GLY A 247 -3.22 3.60 26.43
CA GLY A 247 -1.78 3.84 26.42
C GLY A 247 -1.31 4.74 25.28
N ARG A 248 0.00 4.75 25.02
CA ARG A 248 0.62 5.56 23.96
C ARG A 248 0.40 4.93 22.59
N VAL A 249 -0.40 5.61 21.76
CA VAL A 249 -0.77 5.17 20.41
C VAL A 249 -0.70 6.34 19.43
N SER A 250 -0.71 6.06 18.13
CA SER A 250 -0.80 7.12 17.13
C SER A 250 -2.17 7.81 17.20
N LYS A 251 -2.20 9.12 16.92
CA LYS A 251 -3.46 9.91 16.91
C LYS A 251 -4.47 9.37 15.89
N GLU A 252 -3.97 8.88 14.76
CA GLU A 252 -4.79 8.24 13.72
C GLU A 252 -5.45 6.96 14.23
N PHE A 253 -4.69 6.11 14.94
CA PHE A 253 -5.21 4.88 15.52
C PHE A 253 -6.24 5.15 16.61
N LEU A 254 -5.97 6.12 17.50
CA LEU A 254 -6.92 6.53 18.53
C LEU A 254 -8.23 7.04 17.92
N THR A 255 -8.14 7.90 16.91
CA THR A 255 -9.32 8.42 16.19
C THR A 255 -10.15 7.29 15.60
N PHE A 256 -9.50 6.28 15.03
CA PHE A 256 -10.16 5.11 14.49
C PHE A 256 -10.86 4.29 15.59
N ILE A 257 -10.20 4.03 16.72
CA ILE A 257 -10.79 3.31 17.86
C ILE A 257 -12.04 4.02 18.36
N GLU A 258 -11.93 5.30 18.69
CA GLU A 258 -13.03 6.08 19.28
C GLU A 258 -14.27 6.09 18.37
N ARG A 259 -14.05 6.24 17.06
CA ARG A 259 -15.14 6.24 16.08
C ARG A 259 -15.72 4.86 15.85
N TYR A 260 -14.89 3.82 15.84
CA TYR A 260 -15.37 2.44 15.66
C TYR A 260 -16.16 1.97 16.89
N GLU A 261 -15.70 2.30 18.09
CA GLU A 261 -16.40 2.01 19.34
C GLU A 261 -17.79 2.69 19.37
N ALA A 262 -17.86 3.94 18.88
CA ALA A 262 -19.09 4.73 18.81
C ALA A 262 -20.11 4.26 17.74
N LEU A 263 -19.76 3.31 16.85
CA LEU A 263 -20.72 2.77 15.89
C LEU A 263 -21.90 2.09 16.61
N PRO A 264 -23.14 2.18 16.11
CA PRO A 264 -24.27 1.44 16.69
C PRO A 264 -24.05 -0.08 16.58
N CYS A 265 -24.72 -0.88 17.40
CA CYS A 265 -24.81 -2.31 17.11
C CYS A 265 -25.80 -2.52 15.97
N ASN A 266 -25.36 -3.13 14.87
CA ASN A 266 -26.21 -3.54 13.75
C ASN A 266 -26.93 -4.85 14.05
#